data_AF-A0A928SM52-F1
#
_entry.id   AF-A0A928SM52-F1
#
_cell.length_a   1.000
_cell.length_b   1.000
_cell.length_c   1.000
_cell.angle_alpha   90.00
_cell.angle_beta   90.00
_cell.angle_gamma   90.00
#
_symmetry.space_group_name_H-M   'P 1'
#
loop_
_entity.id
_entity.type
_entity.pdbx_description
1 polymer ?
#
loop_
_entity_poly.entity_id
_entity_poly.type
_entity_poly.pdbx_seq_one_letter_code
_entity_poly.pdbx_strand_id
1 'polypeptide(L)'
;MSSEVKNGRVHGRARGFSRHLEGWQPALVAIVIAVTFALLVVPRPAAPDTIPLPHVDHREAEHVAARDRELAQAAAAEPLPYLVRALGETLRAFGKAEAEGRSGDAARKLLELRGLGQTARAKHGDDSVLRLQALQTELFLAALTRWELREDLGAELAELGGGFAAKAEAAGWLRGRRLVATPAERRALFKVRWSEATGLRGVPAFAPTANELRTYYRFLLAHPDRARSIEESTRYVAAVEKVDLEYPGLFARGVIHYRAGQWGPAAQLFRAHLAKHPRGPWSLRAQNHLLAAAERTRETTPEP
;
A
#
# COMPACT_ATOMS: atom_id res chain seq x y z
N MET A 1 14.83 51.03 -96.19
CA MET A 1 14.28 51.62 -94.95
C MET A 1 12.96 50.92 -94.72
N SER A 2 12.95 49.89 -93.86
CA SER A 2 12.73 50.00 -92.40
C SER A 2 11.23 50.20 -92.11
N SER A 3 10.54 49.46 -91.26
CA SER A 3 10.97 48.53 -90.22
C SER A 3 9.81 47.61 -89.78
N GLU A 4 10.18 46.36 -89.50
CA GLU A 4 9.64 45.40 -88.53
C GLU A 4 9.19 46.03 -87.19
N VAL A 5 8.06 45.61 -86.59
CA VAL A 5 7.77 45.49 -85.12
C VAL A 5 6.46 44.68 -84.99
N LYS A 6 6.49 43.38 -84.68
CA LYS A 6 6.55 42.66 -83.38
C LYS A 6 5.29 42.67 -82.50
N ASN A 7 4.72 41.47 -82.39
CA ASN A 7 3.77 40.94 -81.41
C ASN A 7 4.06 41.34 -79.95
N GLY A 8 2.99 41.47 -79.16
CA GLY A 8 3.09 41.51 -77.69
C GLY A 8 1.74 41.49 -76.97
N ARG A 9 1.07 40.33 -76.89
CA ARG A 9 0.01 40.11 -75.88
C ARG A 9 0.67 39.99 -74.51
N VAL A 10 0.40 40.94 -73.62
CA VAL A 10 0.78 40.88 -72.21
C VAL A 10 -0.45 40.46 -71.41
N HIS A 11 -0.52 39.19 -70.99
CA HIS A 11 -1.39 38.76 -69.89
C HIS A 11 -0.64 38.96 -68.57
N GLY A 12 -0.90 40.10 -67.94
CA GLY A 12 -0.32 40.49 -66.66
C GLY A 12 -1.12 39.97 -65.47
N ARG A 13 -0.48 39.05 -64.72
CA ARG A 13 -0.46 38.95 -63.24
C ARG A 13 -1.80 38.85 -62.50
N ALA A 14 -2.24 37.62 -62.30
CA ALA A 14 -2.95 37.18 -61.09
C ALA A 14 -2.27 35.92 -60.51
N ARG A 15 -1.03 36.05 -60.00
CA ARG A 15 -0.27 34.96 -59.34
C ARG A 15 0.54 35.44 -58.12
N GLY A 16 -0.05 36.31 -57.30
CA GLY A 16 0.62 36.90 -56.13
C GLY A 16 0.20 36.31 -54.78
N PHE A 17 -1.06 35.91 -54.62
CA PHE A 17 -1.59 35.53 -53.30
C PHE A 17 -1.48 34.04 -52.96
N SER A 18 -1.39 33.14 -53.95
CA SER A 18 -1.35 31.69 -53.68
C SER A 18 -0.03 31.20 -53.08
N ARG A 19 1.07 31.94 -53.27
CA ARG A 19 2.39 31.61 -52.70
C ARG A 19 2.54 31.96 -51.22
N HIS A 20 1.67 32.79 -50.67
CA HIS A 20 1.67 33.09 -49.22
C HIS A 20 0.85 32.09 -48.40
N LEU A 21 0.08 31.20 -49.06
CA LEU A 21 -0.67 30.12 -48.42
C LEU A 21 0.07 28.77 -48.49
N GLU A 22 1.06 28.63 -49.38
CA GLU A 22 2.02 27.52 -49.41
C GLU A 22 3.01 27.65 -48.23
N GLY A 23 2.62 27.06 -47.09
CA GLY A 23 3.44 27.08 -45.86
C GLY A 23 2.64 27.24 -44.57
N TRP A 24 1.31 27.39 -44.62
CA TRP A 24 0.49 27.52 -43.41
C TRP A 24 0.21 26.18 -42.71
N GLN A 25 0.37 25.07 -43.43
CA GLN A 25 0.20 23.71 -42.91
C GLN A 25 0.99 23.45 -41.61
N PRO A 26 2.30 23.75 -41.50
CA PRO A 26 3.03 23.60 -40.24
C PRO A 26 2.50 24.48 -39.10
N ALA A 27 2.00 25.69 -39.38
CA ALA A 27 1.42 26.55 -38.35
C ALA A 27 0.09 25.98 -37.83
N LEU A 28 -0.76 25.45 -38.71
CA LEU A 28 -2.00 24.77 -38.32
C LEU A 28 -1.70 23.54 -37.45
N VAL A 29 -0.71 22.73 -37.83
CA VAL A 29 -0.26 21.59 -37.04
C VAL A 29 0.26 22.05 -35.67
N ALA A 30 1.06 23.11 -35.61
CA ALA A 30 1.55 23.66 -34.35
C ALA A 30 0.41 24.16 -33.44
N ILE A 31 -0.61 24.82 -34.01
CA ILE A 31 -1.80 25.25 -33.27
C ILE A 31 -2.58 24.05 -32.73
N VAL A 32 -2.84 23.03 -33.55
CA VAL A 32 -3.55 21.82 -33.12
C VAL A 32 -2.80 21.12 -32.01
N ILE A 33 -1.47 21.00 -32.14
CA ILE A 33 -0.59 20.46 -31.09
C ILE A 33 -0.70 21.31 -29.82
N ALA A 34 -0.59 22.64 -29.92
CA ALA A 34 -0.66 23.54 -28.76
C ALA A 34 -2.02 23.48 -28.05
N VAL A 35 -3.12 23.47 -28.80
CA VAL A 35 -4.49 23.33 -28.27
C VAL A 35 -4.67 21.97 -27.62
N THR A 36 -4.16 20.89 -28.23
CA THR A 36 -4.23 19.55 -27.65
C THR A 36 -3.44 19.48 -26.34
N PHE A 37 -2.23 20.03 -26.30
CA PHE A 37 -1.45 20.13 -25.07
C PHE A 37 -2.16 20.97 -24.01
N ALA A 38 -2.73 22.11 -24.38
CA ALA A 38 -3.51 22.93 -23.45
C ALA A 38 -4.69 22.13 -22.87
N LEU A 39 -5.45 21.41 -23.70
CA LEU A 39 -6.58 20.57 -23.29
C LEU A 39 -6.20 19.38 -22.40
N LEU A 40 -4.95 18.91 -22.48
CA LEU A 40 -4.40 17.85 -21.62
C LEU A 40 -3.90 18.42 -20.28
N VAL A 41 -3.52 19.69 -20.23
CA VAL A 41 -3.05 20.36 -19.00
C VAL A 41 -4.21 20.87 -18.14
N VAL A 42 -5.37 21.20 -18.74
CA VAL A 42 -6.54 21.65 -17.97
C VAL A 42 -7.00 20.54 -17.01
N PRO A 43 -7.03 20.79 -15.68
CA PRO A 43 -7.52 19.82 -14.71
C PRO A 43 -8.98 19.46 -14.98
N ARG A 44 -9.32 18.18 -14.89
CA ARG A 44 -10.68 17.67 -15.10
C ARG A 44 -11.16 16.98 -13.83
N PRO A 45 -12.43 17.13 -13.45
CA PRO A 45 -13.00 16.35 -12.35
C PRO A 45 -12.80 14.85 -12.61
N ALA A 46 -12.12 14.18 -11.69
CA ALA A 46 -11.95 12.74 -11.72
C ALA A 46 -12.15 12.18 -10.31
N ALA A 47 -13.04 11.21 -10.17
CA ALA A 47 -13.25 10.54 -8.89
C ALA A 47 -11.96 9.79 -8.47
N PRO A 48 -11.48 9.95 -7.23
CA PRO A 48 -10.31 9.24 -6.74
C PRO A 48 -10.58 7.73 -6.62
N ASP A 49 -9.94 6.98 -7.49
CA ASP A 49 -10.04 5.52 -7.58
C ASP A 49 -8.83 4.79 -6.97
N THR A 50 -7.75 5.51 -6.66
CA THR A 50 -6.47 4.92 -6.25
C THR A 50 -5.89 5.63 -5.03
N ILE A 51 -5.57 4.87 -3.99
CA ILE A 51 -4.79 5.34 -2.83
C ILE A 51 -3.31 5.13 -3.16
N PRO A 52 -2.43 6.13 -2.96
CA PRO A 52 -0.99 5.94 -3.13
C PRO A 52 -0.51 4.87 -2.16
N LEU A 53 0.21 3.87 -2.66
CA LEU A 53 0.79 2.82 -1.83
C LEU A 53 2.22 3.21 -1.43
N PRO A 54 2.66 2.92 -0.20
CA PRO A 54 4.04 3.19 0.19
C PRO A 54 5.01 2.40 -0.68
N HIS A 55 6.18 2.99 -0.91
CA HIS A 55 7.24 2.35 -1.67
C HIS A 55 7.88 1.23 -0.82
N VAL A 56 8.04 0.05 -1.41
CA VAL A 56 8.66 -1.11 -0.74
C VAL A 56 9.95 -1.41 -1.49
N ASP A 57 11.06 -1.49 -0.75
CA ASP A 57 12.32 -1.99 -1.28
C ASP A 57 12.26 -3.52 -1.32
N HIS A 58 12.07 -4.06 -2.52
CA HIS A 58 11.98 -5.50 -2.72
C HIS A 58 13.29 -6.23 -2.44
N ARG A 59 14.45 -5.58 -2.67
CA ARG A 59 15.76 -6.19 -2.40
C ARG A 59 16.01 -6.30 -0.91
N GLU A 60 15.66 -5.26 -0.15
CA GLU A 60 15.73 -5.32 1.31
C GLU A 60 14.79 -6.39 1.86
N ALA A 61 13.57 -6.51 1.32
CA ALA A 61 12.62 -7.55 1.73
C ALA A 61 13.15 -8.97 1.46
N GLU A 62 13.79 -9.20 0.31
CA GLU A 62 14.44 -10.47 -0.03
C GLU A 62 15.62 -10.78 0.90
N HIS A 63 16.44 -9.76 1.21
CA HIS A 63 17.56 -9.90 2.14
C HIS A 63 17.09 -10.26 3.55
N VAL A 64 16.05 -9.59 4.06
CA VAL A 64 15.42 -9.94 5.35
C VAL A 64 14.87 -11.36 5.33
N ALA A 65 14.21 -11.77 4.24
CA ALA A 65 13.69 -13.12 4.11
C ALA A 65 14.80 -14.20 4.01
N ALA A 66 15.95 -13.89 3.42
CA ALA A 66 17.12 -14.77 3.44
C ALA A 66 17.67 -14.94 4.87
N ARG A 67 17.88 -13.83 5.59
CA ARG A 67 18.33 -13.85 6.98
C ARG A 67 17.38 -14.59 7.92
N ASP A 68 16.07 -14.37 7.78
CA ASP A 68 15.06 -15.11 8.56
C ASP A 68 15.15 -16.62 8.29
N ARG A 69 15.35 -17.03 7.02
CA ARG A 69 15.53 -18.46 6.69
C ARG A 69 16.78 -19.06 7.30
N GLU A 70 17.90 -18.32 7.29
CA GLU A 70 19.15 -18.76 7.94
C GLU A 70 18.95 -18.95 9.46
N LEU A 71 18.31 -17.99 10.12
CA LEU A 71 17.99 -18.08 11.56
C LEU A 71 17.05 -19.24 11.87
N ALA A 72 16.04 -19.48 11.03
CA ALA A 72 15.13 -20.60 11.16
C ALA A 72 15.85 -21.95 10.98
N GLN A 73 16.74 -22.06 9.99
CA GLN A 73 17.57 -23.25 9.77
C GLN A 73 18.49 -23.52 10.96
N ALA A 74 19.14 -22.48 11.49
CA ALA A 74 19.94 -22.61 12.70
C ALA A 74 19.09 -23.09 13.88
N ALA A 75 17.90 -22.52 14.10
CA ALA A 75 16.97 -22.93 15.16
C ALA A 75 16.48 -24.39 15.01
N ALA A 76 16.44 -24.91 13.78
CA ALA A 76 16.09 -26.31 13.52
C ALA A 76 17.28 -27.26 13.75
N ALA A 77 18.50 -26.81 13.47
CA ALA A 77 19.72 -27.60 13.64
C ALA A 77 20.15 -27.74 15.11
N GLU A 78 19.95 -26.70 15.92
CA GLU A 78 20.32 -26.71 17.34
C GLU A 78 19.10 -26.45 18.22
N PRO A 79 18.86 -27.26 19.27
CA PRO A 79 17.72 -27.09 20.16
C PRO A 79 17.70 -25.71 20.83
N LEU A 80 16.57 -25.00 20.70
CA LEU A 80 16.34 -23.74 21.40
C LEU A 80 16.28 -23.95 22.92
N PRO A 81 16.72 -22.97 23.73
CA PRO A 81 16.62 -23.03 25.18
C PRO A 81 15.19 -23.27 25.66
N TYR A 82 15.03 -23.93 26.81
CA TYR A 82 13.72 -24.33 27.33
C TYR A 82 12.69 -23.20 27.38
N LEU A 83 13.04 -22.04 27.94
CA LEU A 83 12.12 -20.90 28.04
C LEU A 83 11.73 -20.33 26.66
N VAL A 84 12.63 -20.41 25.69
CA VAL A 84 12.37 -19.98 24.31
C VAL A 84 11.43 -20.97 23.62
N ARG A 85 11.58 -22.28 23.85
CA ARG A 85 10.61 -23.28 23.36
C ARG A 85 9.24 -23.11 24.00
N ALA A 86 9.19 -22.91 25.32
CA ALA A 86 7.95 -22.65 26.06
C ALA A 86 7.24 -21.38 25.55
N LEU A 87 8.00 -20.34 25.17
CA LEU A 87 7.45 -19.15 24.52
C LEU A 87 6.74 -19.50 23.20
N GLY A 88 7.37 -20.32 22.37
CA GLY A 88 6.80 -20.78 21.10
C GLY A 88 5.53 -21.63 21.29
N GLU A 89 5.52 -22.53 22.26
CA GLU A 89 4.36 -23.36 22.63
C GLU A 89 3.21 -22.52 23.18
N THR A 90 3.52 -21.52 24.01
CA THR A 90 2.52 -20.59 24.54
C THR A 90 1.88 -19.77 23.42
N LEU A 91 2.66 -19.33 22.43
CA LEU A 91 2.14 -18.64 21.24
C LEU A 91 1.17 -19.54 20.47
N ARG A 92 1.53 -20.81 20.26
CA ARG A 92 0.66 -21.80 19.60
C ARG A 92 -0.65 -22.01 20.35
N ALA A 93 -0.57 -22.15 21.67
CA ALA A 93 -1.75 -22.29 22.51
C ALA A 93 -2.64 -21.03 22.51
N PHE A 94 -2.02 -19.85 22.46
CA PHE A 94 -2.72 -18.57 22.32
C PHE A 94 -3.46 -18.51 20.98
N GLY A 95 -2.79 -18.79 19.86
CA GLY A 95 -3.41 -18.79 18.54
C GLY A 95 -4.57 -19.79 18.46
N LYS A 96 -4.39 -21.01 18.96
CA LYS A 96 -5.48 -21.99 19.00
C LYS A 96 -6.72 -21.49 19.75
N ALA A 97 -6.52 -20.89 20.93
CA ALA A 97 -7.64 -20.33 21.70
C ALA A 97 -8.32 -19.15 20.98
N GLU A 98 -7.55 -18.33 20.26
CA GLU A 98 -8.05 -17.23 19.42
C GLU A 98 -8.90 -17.76 18.26
N ALA A 99 -8.41 -18.77 17.54
CA ALA A 99 -9.10 -19.39 16.40
C ALA A 99 -10.41 -20.07 16.80
N GLU A 100 -10.47 -20.66 17.99
CA GLU A 100 -11.66 -21.31 18.54
C GLU A 100 -12.67 -20.33 19.16
N GLY A 101 -12.39 -19.02 19.16
CA GLY A 101 -13.27 -18.00 19.74
C GLY A 101 -13.35 -18.03 21.27
N ARG A 102 -12.40 -18.69 21.95
CA ARG A 102 -12.35 -18.78 23.42
C ARG A 102 -11.68 -17.54 24.01
N SER A 103 -12.35 -16.39 23.95
CA SER A 103 -11.77 -15.07 24.28
C SER A 103 -11.12 -14.99 25.67
N GLY A 104 -11.73 -15.60 26.69
CA GLY A 104 -11.16 -15.63 28.06
C GLY A 104 -9.85 -16.40 28.14
N ASP A 105 -9.77 -17.57 27.50
CA ASP A 105 -8.54 -18.36 27.43
C ASP A 105 -7.46 -17.67 26.60
N ALA A 106 -7.83 -17.07 25.46
CA ALA A 106 -6.92 -16.32 24.62
C ALA A 106 -6.32 -15.12 25.38
N ALA A 107 -7.12 -14.37 26.14
CA ALA A 107 -6.64 -13.25 26.95
C ALA A 107 -5.65 -13.69 28.04
N ARG A 108 -5.96 -14.79 28.75
CA ARG A 108 -5.05 -15.37 29.76
C ARG A 108 -3.72 -15.79 29.14
N LYS A 109 -3.76 -16.50 28.01
CA LYS A 109 -2.56 -16.96 27.31
C LYS A 109 -1.75 -15.82 26.72
N LEU A 110 -2.39 -14.72 26.30
CA LEU A 110 -1.70 -13.53 25.83
C LEU A 110 -0.88 -12.86 26.96
N LEU A 111 -1.43 -12.79 28.18
CA LEU A 111 -0.70 -12.26 29.34
C LEU A 111 0.51 -13.15 29.69
N GLU A 112 0.29 -14.47 29.73
CA GLU A 112 1.35 -15.46 29.93
C GLU A 112 2.44 -15.35 28.87
N LEU A 113 2.06 -15.25 27.60
CA LEU A 113 2.95 -15.11 26.46
C LEU A 113 3.86 -13.87 26.59
N ARG A 114 3.29 -12.73 26.99
CA ARG A 114 4.04 -11.48 27.18
C ARG A 114 5.05 -11.58 28.32
N GLY A 115 4.62 -12.14 29.45
CA GLY A 115 5.50 -12.38 30.59
C GLY A 115 6.67 -13.30 30.21
N LEU A 116 6.36 -14.43 29.57
CA LEU A 116 7.36 -15.39 29.14
C LEU A 116 8.30 -14.82 28.07
N GLY A 117 7.81 -13.97 27.17
CA GLY A 117 8.62 -13.28 26.17
C GLY A 117 9.70 -12.40 26.81
N GLN A 118 9.33 -11.63 27.84
CA GLN A 118 10.27 -10.81 28.60
C GLN A 118 11.28 -11.68 29.36
N THR A 119 10.83 -12.74 30.03
CA THR A 119 11.69 -13.65 30.80
C THR A 119 12.68 -14.41 29.90
N ALA A 120 12.21 -14.95 28.77
CA ALA A 120 13.04 -15.68 27.83
C ALA A 120 14.15 -14.79 27.26
N ARG A 121 13.80 -13.55 26.89
CA ARG A 121 14.77 -12.54 26.43
C ARG A 121 15.81 -12.21 27.50
N ALA A 122 15.36 -11.93 28.73
CA ALA A 122 16.26 -11.57 29.83
C ALA A 122 17.26 -12.68 30.17
N LYS A 123 16.86 -13.96 30.02
CA LYS A 123 17.70 -15.11 30.37
C LYS A 123 18.54 -15.68 29.22
N HIS A 124 18.08 -15.57 27.97
CA HIS A 124 18.70 -16.21 26.81
C HIS A 124 19.12 -15.25 25.69
N GLY A 125 18.95 -13.94 25.90
CA GLY A 125 19.30 -12.91 24.94
C GLY A 125 18.33 -12.79 23.76
N ASP A 126 18.53 -11.73 22.96
CA ASP A 126 17.68 -11.43 21.80
C ASP A 126 17.83 -12.48 20.70
N ASP A 127 19.07 -12.94 20.43
CA ASP A 127 19.39 -13.90 19.36
C ASP A 127 18.57 -15.20 19.45
N SER A 128 18.44 -15.77 20.65
CA SER A 128 17.65 -17.00 20.85
C SER A 128 16.17 -16.79 20.51
N VAL A 129 15.63 -15.62 20.86
CA VAL A 129 14.23 -15.28 20.62
C VAL A 129 14.00 -14.88 19.16
N LEU A 130 14.98 -14.25 18.51
CA LEU A 130 14.97 -13.98 17.06
C LEU A 130 14.99 -15.26 16.24
N ARG A 131 15.80 -16.26 16.63
CA ARG A 131 15.80 -17.60 16.04
C ARG A 131 14.42 -18.27 16.15
N LEU A 132 13.75 -18.15 17.30
CA LEU A 132 12.37 -18.62 17.46
C LEU A 132 11.39 -17.89 16.54
N GLN A 133 11.43 -16.55 16.50
CA GLN A 133 10.54 -15.76 15.65
C GLN A 133 10.70 -16.17 14.17
N ALA A 134 11.94 -16.29 13.72
CA ALA A 134 12.27 -16.73 12.36
C ALA A 134 11.73 -18.13 12.07
N LEU A 135 11.97 -19.10 12.96
CA LEU A 135 11.44 -20.46 12.84
C LEU A 135 9.91 -20.48 12.75
N GLN A 136 9.22 -19.78 13.65
CA GLN A 136 7.75 -19.73 13.65
C GLN A 136 7.19 -19.00 12.42
N THR A 137 7.94 -18.05 11.86
CA THR A 137 7.59 -17.39 10.60
C THR A 137 7.61 -18.38 9.44
N GLU A 138 8.66 -19.18 9.30
CA GLU A 138 8.73 -20.21 8.26
C GLU A 138 7.63 -21.28 8.43
N LEU A 139 7.38 -21.72 9.67
CA LEU A 139 6.30 -22.67 9.97
C LEU A 139 4.92 -22.10 9.60
N PHE A 140 4.67 -20.82 9.91
CA PHE A 140 3.42 -20.15 9.55
C PHE A 140 3.25 -20.08 8.03
N LEU A 141 4.29 -19.69 7.29
CA LEU A 141 4.23 -19.60 5.83
C LEU A 141 3.99 -20.98 5.19
N ALA A 142 4.61 -22.03 5.72
CA ALA A 142 4.40 -23.40 5.28
C ALA A 142 2.96 -23.88 5.57
N ALA A 143 2.47 -23.65 6.79
CA ALA A 143 1.11 -24.00 7.19
C ALA A 143 0.05 -23.25 6.36
N LEU A 144 0.28 -21.96 6.08
CA LEU A 144 -0.57 -21.16 5.21
C LEU A 144 -0.61 -21.75 3.79
N THR A 145 0.55 -22.13 3.24
CA THR A 145 0.64 -22.73 1.90
C THR A 145 -0.13 -24.06 1.83
N ARG A 146 0.04 -24.95 2.81
CA ARG A 146 -0.72 -26.22 2.88
C ARG A 146 -2.23 -26.00 2.99
N TRP A 147 -2.64 -25.03 3.79
CA TRP A 147 -4.04 -24.65 3.93
C TRP A 147 -4.65 -24.12 2.62
N GLU A 148 -3.88 -23.32 1.85
CA GLU A 148 -4.27 -22.85 0.52
C GLU A 148 -4.40 -23.99 -0.49
N LEU A 149 -3.58 -25.05 -0.35
CA LEU A 149 -3.55 -26.25 -1.20
C LEU A 149 -4.56 -27.35 -0.79
N ARG A 150 -5.25 -27.20 0.36
CA ARG A 150 -6.16 -28.20 0.96
C ARG A 150 -5.47 -29.48 1.45
N GLU A 151 -4.19 -29.40 1.79
CA GLU A 151 -3.44 -30.54 2.34
C GLU A 151 -3.69 -30.72 3.85
N ASP A 152 -4.24 -29.70 4.52
CA ASP A 152 -4.52 -29.70 5.96
C ASP A 152 -5.85 -28.97 6.25
N LEU A 153 -6.54 -29.40 7.31
CA LEU A 153 -7.69 -28.73 7.91
C LEU A 153 -7.32 -27.38 8.55
N GLY A 154 -6.03 -27.07 8.66
CA GLY A 154 -5.51 -25.79 9.11
C GLY A 154 -5.24 -25.73 10.61
N ALA A 155 -5.04 -26.88 11.26
CA ALA A 155 -4.75 -26.94 12.70
C ALA A 155 -3.46 -26.17 13.03
N GLU A 156 -2.40 -26.37 12.26
CA GLU A 156 -1.13 -25.65 12.49
C GLU A 156 -1.25 -24.16 12.16
N LEU A 157 -2.05 -23.81 11.14
CA LEU A 157 -2.34 -22.42 10.82
C LEU A 157 -3.13 -21.73 11.93
N ALA A 158 -4.07 -22.43 12.57
CA ALA A 158 -4.81 -21.92 13.73
C ALA A 158 -3.90 -21.72 14.94
N GLU A 159 -2.99 -22.65 15.21
CA GLU A 159 -2.01 -22.52 16.31
C GLU A 159 -1.08 -21.32 16.10
N LEU A 160 -0.48 -21.17 14.92
CA LEU A 160 0.50 -20.10 14.66
C LEU A 160 -0.17 -18.76 14.36
N GLY A 161 -1.19 -18.76 13.51
CA GLY A 161 -1.86 -17.57 12.98
C GLY A 161 -3.07 -17.12 13.78
N GLY A 162 -3.58 -17.94 14.70
CA GLY A 162 -4.80 -17.64 15.45
C GLY A 162 -6.02 -17.48 14.55
N GLY A 163 -6.78 -16.40 14.75
CA GLY A 163 -7.95 -16.07 13.93
C GLY A 163 -7.64 -15.60 12.50
N PHE A 164 -6.39 -15.71 12.02
CA PHE A 164 -5.96 -15.16 10.74
C PHE A 164 -6.79 -15.62 9.55
N ALA A 165 -7.08 -16.93 9.42
CA ALA A 165 -7.83 -17.46 8.28
C ALA A 165 -9.25 -16.90 8.22
N ALA A 166 -9.96 -16.90 9.36
CA ALA A 166 -11.30 -16.33 9.48
C ALA A 166 -11.28 -14.81 9.20
N LYS A 167 -10.27 -14.10 9.71
CA LYS A 167 -10.08 -12.66 9.42
C LYS A 167 -9.84 -12.39 7.95
N ALA A 168 -8.98 -13.18 7.29
CA ALA A 168 -8.68 -13.03 5.87
C ALA A 168 -9.92 -13.26 5.00
N GLU A 169 -10.76 -14.24 5.36
CA GLU A 169 -12.04 -14.49 4.71
C GLU A 169 -13.02 -13.32 4.91
N ALA A 170 -13.21 -12.88 6.16
CA ALA A 170 -14.12 -11.78 6.49
C ALA A 170 -13.74 -10.46 5.80
N ALA A 171 -12.43 -10.18 5.74
CA ALA A 171 -11.89 -9.00 5.08
C ALA A 171 -11.86 -9.12 3.54
N GLY A 172 -12.17 -10.29 2.98
CA GLY A 172 -12.13 -10.53 1.53
C GLY A 172 -10.70 -10.55 0.95
N TRP A 173 -9.71 -10.92 1.75
CA TRP A 173 -8.31 -11.07 1.34
C TRP A 173 -8.03 -12.38 0.59
N LEU A 174 -9.06 -13.17 0.31
CA LEU A 174 -8.95 -14.44 -0.40
C LEU A 174 -9.46 -14.30 -1.83
N ARG A 175 -8.68 -14.78 -2.81
CA ARG A 175 -9.14 -15.06 -4.17
C ARG A 175 -9.33 -16.56 -4.29
N GLY A 176 -10.58 -17.01 -4.21
CA GLY A 176 -10.88 -18.41 -3.94
C GLY A 176 -10.40 -18.77 -2.53
N ARG A 177 -9.43 -19.68 -2.43
CA ARG A 177 -8.80 -20.06 -1.14
C ARG A 177 -7.38 -19.53 -0.97
N ARG A 178 -6.86 -18.76 -1.94
CA ARG A 178 -5.50 -18.20 -1.88
C ARG A 178 -5.55 -16.79 -1.33
N LEU A 179 -4.70 -16.50 -0.38
CA LEU A 179 -4.47 -15.17 0.14
C LEU A 179 -3.84 -14.29 -0.94
N VAL A 180 -4.42 -13.10 -1.16
CA VAL A 180 -3.95 -12.15 -2.18
C VAL A 180 -2.58 -11.53 -1.87
N ALA A 181 -2.09 -11.72 -0.65
CA ALA A 181 -0.79 -11.24 -0.19
C ALA A 181 0.37 -11.95 -0.90
N THR A 182 1.38 -11.17 -1.30
CA THR A 182 2.68 -11.66 -1.75
C THR A 182 3.45 -12.34 -0.61
N PRO A 183 4.51 -13.13 -0.91
CA PRO A 183 5.33 -13.77 0.12
C PRO A 183 5.92 -12.78 1.15
N ALA A 184 6.36 -11.60 0.71
CA ALA A 184 6.88 -10.56 1.61
C ALA A 184 5.79 -9.99 2.53
N GLU A 185 4.58 -9.76 2.00
CA GLU A 185 3.44 -9.28 2.79
C GLU A 185 2.98 -10.32 3.81
N ARG A 186 2.94 -11.61 3.45
CA ARG A 186 2.62 -12.71 4.38
C ARG A 186 3.58 -12.74 5.58
N ARG A 187 4.88 -12.59 5.30
CA ARG A 187 5.93 -12.52 6.31
C ARG A 187 5.76 -11.30 7.22
N ALA A 188 5.58 -10.12 6.64
CA ALA A 188 5.39 -8.88 7.41
C ALA A 188 4.14 -8.94 8.30
N LEU A 189 3.01 -9.44 7.78
CA LEU A 189 1.78 -9.66 8.55
C LEU A 189 2.02 -10.55 9.78
N PHE A 190 2.72 -11.66 9.61
CA PHE A 190 3.03 -12.57 10.71
C PHE A 190 3.99 -11.95 11.72
N LYS A 191 5.11 -11.33 11.27
CA LYS A 191 6.11 -10.74 12.17
C LYS A 191 5.53 -9.59 13.00
N VAL A 192 4.71 -8.73 12.41
CA VAL A 192 4.01 -7.67 13.14
C VAL A 192 3.10 -8.26 14.21
N ARG A 193 2.26 -9.24 13.86
CA ARG A 193 1.40 -9.94 14.83
C ARG A 193 2.23 -10.60 15.93
N TRP A 194 3.32 -11.27 15.57
CA TRP A 194 4.18 -11.99 16.50
C TRP A 194 4.78 -11.03 17.54
N SER A 195 5.35 -9.90 17.11
CA SER A 195 5.95 -8.90 18.01
C SER A 195 4.90 -8.19 18.88
N GLU A 196 3.68 -8.01 18.38
CA GLU A 196 2.56 -7.47 19.17
C GLU A 196 2.06 -8.47 20.22
N ALA A 197 1.89 -9.73 19.86
CA ALA A 197 1.41 -10.79 20.74
C ALA A 197 2.40 -11.05 21.89
N THR A 198 3.69 -11.13 21.58
CA THR A 198 4.75 -11.34 22.58
C THR A 198 5.06 -10.09 23.41
N GLY A 199 4.51 -8.92 23.05
CA GLY A 199 4.78 -7.66 23.72
C GLY A 199 6.21 -7.13 23.49
N LEU A 200 6.90 -7.66 22.47
CA LEU A 200 8.29 -7.30 22.15
C LEU A 200 8.39 -6.19 21.10
N ARG A 201 7.28 -5.70 20.53
CA ARG A 201 7.29 -4.63 19.51
C ARG A 201 8.06 -3.36 19.91
N GLY A 202 8.07 -3.01 21.20
CA GLY A 202 8.80 -1.84 21.71
C GLY A 202 10.31 -2.06 21.88
N VAL A 203 10.79 -3.27 21.67
CA VAL A 203 12.21 -3.64 21.78
C VAL A 203 12.85 -3.49 20.39
N PRO A 204 13.94 -2.72 20.24
CA PRO A 204 14.55 -2.46 18.93
C PRO A 204 14.87 -3.71 18.11
N ALA A 205 15.34 -4.79 18.72
CA ALA A 205 15.66 -6.04 18.04
C ALA A 205 14.44 -6.73 17.39
N PHE A 206 13.24 -6.53 17.92
CA PHE A 206 11.98 -7.17 17.46
C PHE A 206 11.02 -6.19 16.80
N ALA A 207 11.37 -4.90 16.77
CA ALA A 207 10.62 -3.89 16.06
C ALA A 207 10.74 -4.18 14.55
N PRO A 208 9.62 -4.22 13.80
CA PRO A 208 9.69 -4.39 12.36
C PRO A 208 10.51 -3.26 11.74
N THR A 209 11.31 -3.57 10.73
CA THR A 209 12.08 -2.55 10.01
C THR A 209 11.14 -1.56 9.31
N ALA A 210 11.68 -0.41 8.90
CA ALA A 210 10.91 0.57 8.14
C ALA A 210 10.30 -0.07 6.86
N ASN A 211 11.05 -0.90 6.15
CA ASN A 211 10.58 -1.58 4.95
C ASN A 211 9.53 -2.67 5.24
N GLU A 212 9.66 -3.39 6.36
CA GLU A 212 8.62 -4.33 6.80
C GLU A 212 7.31 -3.62 7.17
N LEU A 213 7.38 -2.46 7.83
CA LEU A 213 6.20 -1.63 8.11
C LEU A 213 5.58 -1.07 6.82
N ARG A 214 6.39 -0.62 5.85
CA ARG A 214 5.88 -0.21 4.52
C ARG A 214 5.18 -1.37 3.82
N THR A 215 5.76 -2.57 3.87
CA THR A 215 5.18 -3.80 3.30
C THR A 215 3.85 -4.14 3.98
N TYR A 216 3.81 -4.11 5.31
CA TYR A 216 2.60 -4.36 6.10
C TYR A 216 1.47 -3.36 5.78
N TYR A 217 1.76 -2.07 5.81
CA TYR A 217 0.73 -1.06 5.54
C TYR A 217 0.37 -0.96 4.07
N ARG A 218 1.29 -1.27 3.14
CA ARG A 218 0.98 -1.42 1.71
C ARG A 218 -0.14 -2.44 1.52
N PHE A 219 0.00 -3.63 2.10
CA PHE A 219 -1.01 -4.68 2.00
C PHE A 219 -2.35 -4.19 2.56
N LEU A 220 -2.35 -3.60 3.75
CA LEU A 220 -3.58 -3.12 4.39
C LEU A 220 -4.26 -2.00 3.59
N LEU A 221 -3.52 -1.10 2.97
CA LEU A 221 -4.07 -0.01 2.15
C LEU A 221 -4.57 -0.52 0.78
N ALA A 222 -3.87 -1.48 0.17
CA ALA A 222 -4.26 -2.09 -1.09
C ALA A 222 -5.50 -3.00 -0.94
N HIS A 223 -5.63 -3.66 0.21
CA HIS A 223 -6.70 -4.60 0.53
C HIS A 223 -7.42 -4.18 1.82
N PRO A 224 -8.22 -3.09 1.77
CA PRO A 224 -8.94 -2.65 2.94
C PRO A 224 -9.90 -3.73 3.44
N ASP A 225 -10.00 -3.88 4.75
CA ASP A 225 -11.02 -4.72 5.36
C ASP A 225 -12.39 -4.13 5.04
N ARG A 226 -13.37 -4.98 4.69
CA ARG A 226 -14.73 -4.57 4.35
C ARG A 226 -15.41 -3.83 5.50
N ALA A 227 -15.07 -4.17 6.75
CA ALA A 227 -15.60 -3.53 7.94
C ALA A 227 -14.79 -2.30 8.38
N ARG A 228 -13.75 -1.89 7.62
CA ARG A 228 -12.81 -0.86 8.07
C ARG A 228 -13.47 0.51 8.14
N SER A 229 -13.32 1.18 9.28
CA SER A 229 -13.76 2.57 9.44
C SER A 229 -12.83 3.56 8.73
N ILE A 230 -13.33 4.78 8.51
CA ILE A 230 -12.53 5.91 8.03
C ILE A 230 -11.36 6.18 8.99
N GLU A 231 -11.64 6.19 10.30
CA GLU A 231 -10.65 6.43 11.35
C GLU A 231 -9.52 5.39 11.34
N GLU A 232 -9.85 4.11 11.16
CA GLU A 232 -8.83 3.08 11.07
C GLU A 232 -7.98 3.24 9.81
N SER A 233 -8.60 3.58 8.67
CA SER A 233 -7.89 3.83 7.42
C SER A 233 -6.94 5.03 7.52
N THR A 234 -7.37 6.12 8.16
CA THR A 234 -6.54 7.31 8.36
C THR A 234 -5.42 7.06 9.38
N ARG A 235 -5.66 6.20 10.39
CA ARG A 235 -4.62 5.73 11.31
C ARG A 235 -3.51 4.96 10.59
N TYR A 236 -3.83 4.13 9.60
CA TYR A 236 -2.81 3.43 8.80
C TYR A 236 -2.00 4.41 7.96
N VAL A 237 -2.65 5.41 7.34
CA VAL A 237 -1.94 6.48 6.64
C VAL A 237 -0.98 7.22 7.57
N ALA A 238 -1.44 7.60 8.78
CA ALA A 238 -0.59 8.27 9.76
C ALA A 238 0.58 7.39 10.22
N ALA A 239 0.39 6.07 10.30
CA ALA A 239 1.47 5.15 10.61
C ALA A 239 2.49 5.04 9.46
N VAL A 240 2.06 5.09 8.21
CA VAL A 240 2.96 5.14 7.04
C VAL A 240 3.77 6.43 7.04
N GLU A 241 3.17 7.59 7.29
CA GLU A 241 3.89 8.88 7.33
C GLU A 241 5.02 8.93 8.38
N LYS A 242 4.93 8.13 9.44
CA LYS A 242 6.00 8.01 10.44
C LYS A 242 7.21 7.23 9.92
N VAL A 243 7.02 6.36 8.93
CA VAL A 243 8.02 5.44 8.40
C VAL A 243 8.52 5.87 7.03
N ASP A 244 7.70 6.59 6.28
CA ASP A 244 7.96 7.11 4.95
C ASP A 244 7.59 8.60 4.92
N LEU A 245 8.62 9.45 5.06
CA LEU A 245 8.45 10.91 5.13
C LEU A 245 8.01 11.53 3.80
N GLU A 246 8.22 10.82 2.68
CA GLU A 246 7.81 11.27 1.35
C GLU A 246 6.39 10.82 0.99
N TYR A 247 5.76 9.99 1.84
CA TYR A 247 4.43 9.50 1.61
C TYR A 247 3.40 10.65 1.56
N PRO A 248 2.56 10.74 0.52
CA PRO A 248 1.61 11.84 0.35
C PRO A 248 0.36 11.65 1.23
N GLY A 249 0.53 11.67 2.56
CA GLY A 249 -0.53 11.28 3.50
C GLY A 249 -1.78 12.15 3.43
N LEU A 250 -1.66 13.47 3.24
CA LEU A 250 -2.82 14.35 3.01
C LEU A 250 -3.66 13.92 1.79
N PHE A 251 -2.99 13.55 0.69
CA PHE A 251 -3.67 13.05 -0.50
C PHE A 251 -4.37 11.72 -0.21
N ALA A 252 -3.68 10.78 0.43
CA ALA A 252 -4.23 9.47 0.78
C ALA A 252 -5.48 9.59 1.68
N ARG A 253 -5.43 10.43 2.72
CA ARG A 253 -6.60 10.72 3.57
C ARG A 253 -7.73 11.35 2.76
N GLY A 254 -7.43 12.27 1.85
CA GLY A 254 -8.42 12.87 0.95
C GLY A 254 -9.17 11.82 0.12
N VAL A 255 -8.46 10.83 -0.43
CA VAL A 255 -9.07 9.69 -1.14
C VAL A 255 -9.98 8.87 -0.23
N ILE A 256 -9.54 8.57 1.01
CA ILE A 256 -10.33 7.82 1.99
C ILE A 256 -11.64 8.55 2.32
N HIS A 257 -11.58 9.85 2.63
CA HIS A 257 -12.78 10.65 2.91
C HIS A 257 -13.71 10.74 1.71
N TYR A 258 -13.16 10.91 0.49
CA TYR A 258 -13.98 10.96 -0.72
C TYR A 258 -14.77 9.67 -0.94
N ARG A 259 -14.10 8.51 -0.81
CA ARG A 259 -14.73 7.19 -0.98
C ARG A 259 -15.82 6.92 0.05
N ALA A 260 -15.71 7.54 1.23
CA ALA A 260 -16.72 7.46 2.27
C ALA A 260 -17.87 8.48 2.12
N GLY A 261 -17.94 9.21 0.99
CA GLY A 261 -18.96 10.23 0.75
C GLY A 261 -18.75 11.54 1.51
N GLN A 262 -17.62 11.69 2.20
CA GLN A 262 -17.28 12.92 2.95
C GLN A 262 -16.55 13.91 2.04
N TRP A 263 -17.24 14.42 1.02
CA TRP A 263 -16.61 15.21 -0.05
C TRP A 263 -16.07 16.57 0.43
N GLY A 264 -16.74 17.23 1.38
CA GLY A 264 -16.26 18.47 1.99
C GLY A 264 -14.89 18.31 2.68
N PRO A 265 -14.76 17.40 3.66
CA PRO A 265 -13.47 17.04 4.26
C PRO A 265 -12.43 16.60 3.23
N ALA A 266 -12.82 15.81 2.23
CA ALA A 266 -11.91 15.39 1.15
C ALA A 266 -11.35 16.58 0.36
N ALA A 267 -12.20 17.54 -0.03
CA ALA A 267 -11.77 18.76 -0.73
C ALA A 267 -10.77 19.58 0.10
N GLN A 268 -11.00 19.71 1.41
CA GLN A 268 -10.06 20.41 2.29
C GLN A 268 -8.69 19.71 2.33
N LEU A 269 -8.66 18.38 2.41
CA LEU A 269 -7.42 17.59 2.41
C LEU A 269 -6.65 17.70 1.08
N PHE A 270 -7.34 17.64 -0.07
CA PHE A 270 -6.69 17.82 -1.36
C PHE A 270 -6.12 19.24 -1.53
N ARG A 271 -6.85 20.27 -1.06
CA ARG A 271 -6.36 21.66 -1.05
C ARG A 271 -5.12 21.81 -0.17
N ALA A 272 -5.14 21.23 1.04
CA ALA A 272 -3.99 21.24 1.94
C ALA A 272 -2.77 20.53 1.33
N HIS A 273 -2.99 19.40 0.63
CA HIS A 273 -1.92 18.72 -0.11
C HIS A 273 -1.32 19.63 -1.21
N LEU A 274 -2.16 20.28 -2.01
CA LEU A 274 -1.70 21.19 -3.07
C LEU A 274 -0.95 22.42 -2.54
N ALA A 275 -1.38 22.97 -1.40
CA ALA A 275 -0.69 24.06 -0.75
C ALA A 275 0.72 23.64 -0.29
N LYS A 276 0.86 22.43 0.24
CA LYS A 276 2.14 21.88 0.70
C LYS A 276 3.04 21.41 -0.46
N HIS A 277 2.45 20.88 -1.54
CA HIS A 277 3.17 20.26 -2.66
C HIS A 277 2.65 20.75 -4.02
N PRO A 278 2.82 22.05 -4.35
CA PRO A 278 2.21 22.64 -5.55
C PRO A 278 2.69 22.01 -6.87
N ARG A 279 3.91 21.45 -6.89
CA ARG A 279 4.52 20.78 -8.06
C ARG A 279 4.93 19.32 -7.79
N GLY A 280 4.33 18.69 -6.78
CA GLY A 280 4.64 17.30 -6.45
C GLY A 280 4.11 16.28 -7.48
N PRO A 281 4.56 15.02 -7.43
CA PRO A 281 4.14 13.97 -8.37
C PRO A 281 2.62 13.69 -8.32
N TRP A 282 1.95 14.09 -7.25
CA TRP A 282 0.51 13.93 -7.04
C TRP A 282 -0.30 15.21 -7.27
N SER A 283 0.32 16.34 -7.62
CA SER A 283 -0.37 17.64 -7.69
C SER A 283 -1.48 17.66 -8.76
N LEU A 284 -1.22 17.18 -9.97
CA LEU A 284 -2.22 17.15 -11.04
C LEU A 284 -3.44 16.27 -10.65
N ARG A 285 -3.19 15.10 -10.06
CA ARG A 285 -4.26 14.22 -9.57
C ARG A 285 -5.03 14.88 -8.43
N ALA A 286 -4.34 15.56 -7.52
CA ALA A 286 -4.98 16.25 -6.40
C ALA A 286 -5.89 17.39 -6.88
N GLN A 287 -5.51 18.12 -7.94
CA GLN A 287 -6.37 19.13 -8.57
C GLN A 287 -7.64 18.50 -9.15
N ASN A 288 -7.49 17.42 -9.92
CA ASN A 288 -8.62 16.69 -10.51
C ASN A 288 -9.59 16.15 -9.44
N HIS A 289 -9.06 15.60 -8.34
CA HIS A 289 -9.88 15.10 -7.23
C HIS A 289 -10.50 16.21 -6.39
N LEU A 290 -9.82 17.36 -6.25
CA LEU A 290 -10.39 18.55 -5.61
C LEU A 290 -11.60 19.05 -6.38
N LEU A 291 -11.53 19.14 -7.71
CA LEU A 291 -12.65 19.53 -8.55
C LEU A 291 -13.82 18.56 -8.39
N ALA A 292 -13.55 17.25 -8.46
CA ALA A 292 -14.57 16.22 -8.27
C ALA A 292 -15.22 16.28 -6.88
N ALA A 293 -14.45 16.55 -5.82
CA ALA A 293 -14.96 16.67 -4.46
C ALA A 293 -15.82 17.93 -4.27
N ALA A 294 -15.42 19.04 -4.89
CA ALA A 294 -16.16 20.30 -4.86
C ALA A 294 -17.49 20.22 -5.63
N GLU A 295 -17.52 19.52 -6.77
CA GLU A 295 -18.76 19.23 -7.51
C GLU A 295 -19.74 18.42 -6.68
N ARG A 296 -19.31 17.29 -6.13
CA ARG A 296 -20.15 16.44 -5.27
C ARG A 296 -20.68 17.17 -4.03
N THR A 297 -19.85 18.01 -3.40
CA THR A 297 -20.27 18.80 -2.23
C THR A 297 -21.40 19.77 -2.59
N ARG A 298 -21.36 20.41 -3.77
CA ARG A 298 -22.42 21.31 -4.25
C ARG A 298 -23.70 20.56 -4.61
N GLU A 299 -23.60 19.37 -5.19
CA GLU A 299 -24.76 18.52 -5.49
C GLU A 299 -25.54 18.15 -4.22
N THR A 300 -24.86 17.94 -3.10
CA THR A 300 -25.50 17.46 -1.86
C THR A 300 -25.91 18.56 -0.88
N THR A 301 -25.40 19.77 -1.06
CA THR A 301 -25.80 20.95 -0.30
C THR A 301 -26.33 21.98 -1.29
N PRO A 302 -27.58 21.84 -1.79
CA PRO A 302 -28.18 22.87 -2.62
C PRO A 302 -28.22 24.18 -1.82
N GLU A 303 -27.67 25.25 -2.38
CA GLU A 303 -27.81 26.58 -1.78
C GLU A 303 -29.30 26.90 -1.63
N PRO A 304 -29.74 27.40 -0.46
CA PRO A 304 -31.14 27.76 -0.21
C PRO A 304 -31.62 28.92 -1.09
#